data_AF-A0AAU7SYS3-F1
#
_entry.id   AF-A0AAU7SYS3-F1
#
_cell.length_a   1.000
_cell.length_b   1.000
_cell.length_c   1.000
_cell.angle_alpha   90.00
_cell.angle_beta   90.00
_cell.angle_gamma   90.00
#
_symmetry.space_group_name_H-M   'P 1'
#
loop_
_entity.id
_entity.type
_entity.pdbx_description
1 polymer ?
#
loop_
_entity_poly.entity_id
_entity_poly.type
_entity_poly.pdbx_seq_one_letter_code
_entity_poly.pdbx_strand_id
1 'polypeptide(L)'
;MNFPKILIVTGWVVLSAPAIFAAETKGGKPGSTPAADQKAIASAMSAAPKKVSAAATIVAIGSDGKMRTLHKGSNGFTCMPDNPTTPGPDPMCMDKAALEWAEAWMGHKKPIAGKIGFMYMLAGGTDASNTDPYAQKPTTGNHWIKTGPHVMIVGAEPSFYDMYPKHAQPDTAVPYVMWPGTPYQHLMIPVK
;
A
#
# COMPACT_ATOMS: atom_id res chain seq x y z
N MET A 1 -2.50 -53.41 74.24
CA MET A 1 -1.61 -52.36 74.78
C MET A 1 -1.27 -51.42 73.63
N ASN A 2 -1.34 -50.11 73.88
CA ASN A 2 -1.06 -48.95 73.01
C ASN A 2 -2.13 -48.41 72.04
N PHE A 3 -2.78 -47.33 72.49
CA PHE A 3 -3.31 -46.21 71.70
C PHE A 3 -2.17 -45.35 71.12
N PRO A 4 -2.44 -44.59 70.04
CA PRO A 4 -2.30 -43.12 70.14
C PRO A 4 -3.49 -42.38 69.49
N LYS A 5 -4.16 -41.48 70.23
CA LYS A 5 -3.94 -40.03 70.33
C LYS A 5 -4.56 -39.20 69.19
N ILE A 6 -5.65 -38.53 69.58
CA ILE A 6 -6.39 -37.43 68.97
C ILE A 6 -5.46 -36.27 68.57
N LEU A 7 -5.75 -35.61 67.44
CA LEU A 7 -5.46 -34.19 67.26
C LEU A 7 -6.55 -33.56 66.37
N ILE A 8 -7.53 -32.96 67.03
CA ILE A 8 -8.49 -32.01 66.46
C ILE A 8 -7.73 -30.68 66.31
N VAL A 9 -7.52 -30.23 65.08
CA VAL A 9 -7.03 -28.88 64.81
C VAL A 9 -8.22 -28.03 64.39
N THR A 10 -8.73 -27.23 65.32
CA THR A 10 -9.68 -26.15 65.05
C THR A 10 -8.96 -25.05 64.27
N GLY A 11 -9.18 -25.02 62.95
CA GLY A 11 -8.75 -23.91 62.09
C GLY A 11 -9.78 -22.78 62.09
N TRP A 12 -9.42 -21.63 62.67
CA TRP A 12 -10.14 -20.38 62.44
C TRP A 12 -9.87 -19.90 61.00
N VAL A 13 -10.88 -19.95 60.15
CA VAL A 13 -10.85 -19.30 58.83
C VAL A 13 -11.24 -17.84 59.03
N VAL A 14 -10.26 -16.95 58.96
CA VAL A 14 -10.50 -15.51 58.84
C VAL A 14 -10.90 -15.24 57.39
N LEU A 15 -12.19 -14.96 57.14
CA LEU A 15 -12.65 -14.41 55.86
C LEU A 15 -12.17 -12.96 55.75
N SER A 16 -11.05 -12.74 55.06
CA SER A 16 -10.68 -11.43 54.54
C SER A 16 -11.31 -11.26 53.16
N ALA A 17 -12.31 -10.38 53.06
CA ALA A 17 -12.91 -9.99 51.78
C ALA A 17 -11.91 -9.15 50.97
N PRO A 18 -11.67 -9.43 49.68
CA PRO A 18 -10.91 -8.53 48.82
C PRO A 18 -11.79 -7.36 48.40
N ALA A 19 -11.34 -6.14 48.71
CA ALA A 19 -11.93 -4.92 48.17
C ALA A 19 -11.69 -4.89 46.64
N ILE A 20 -12.78 -4.94 45.88
CA ILE A 20 -12.76 -4.78 44.42
C ILE A 20 -12.55 -3.30 44.14
N PHE A 21 -11.33 -2.92 43.77
CA PHE A 21 -11.07 -1.63 43.15
C PHE A 21 -11.62 -1.65 41.73
N ALA A 22 -12.74 -0.98 41.51
CA ALA A 22 -13.22 -0.67 40.17
C ALA A 22 -12.23 0.33 39.54
N ALA A 23 -11.40 -0.16 38.62
CA ALA A 23 -10.59 0.70 37.77
C ALA A 23 -11.52 1.35 36.73
N GLU A 24 -11.80 2.64 36.88
CA GLU A 24 -12.40 3.46 35.84
C GLU A 24 -11.45 3.53 34.64
N THR A 25 -11.73 2.72 33.61
CA THR A 25 -11.16 2.93 32.29
C THR A 25 -11.74 4.23 31.73
N LYS A 26 -10.96 5.32 31.78
CA LYS A 26 -11.25 6.55 31.04
C LYS A 26 -11.38 6.21 29.56
N GLY A 27 -12.62 6.16 29.06
CA GLY A 27 -12.92 6.09 27.64
C GLY A 27 -12.37 7.33 26.93
N GLY A 28 -11.29 7.15 26.18
CA GLY A 28 -10.78 8.19 25.28
C GLY A 28 -11.78 8.48 24.18
N LYS A 29 -12.10 9.76 23.95
CA LYS A 29 -12.83 10.22 22.76
C LYS A 29 -12.11 9.72 21.50
N PRO A 30 -12.82 9.35 20.42
CA PRO A 30 -12.16 9.06 19.15
C PRO A 30 -11.36 10.30 18.74
N GLY A 31 -10.03 10.18 18.70
CA GLY A 31 -9.17 11.27 18.29
C GLY A 31 -9.50 11.67 16.86
N SER A 32 -9.63 12.96 16.60
CA SER A 32 -9.75 13.49 15.24
C SER A 32 -8.54 13.06 14.42
N THR A 33 -8.75 12.49 13.23
CA THR A 33 -7.68 12.17 12.28
C THR A 33 -6.85 13.44 12.02
N PRO A 34 -5.51 13.41 12.18
CA PRO A 34 -4.66 14.56 11.93
C PRO A 34 -4.87 15.15 10.52
N ALA A 35 -4.74 16.47 10.38
CA ALA A 35 -4.94 17.14 9.08
C ALA A 35 -4.02 16.58 7.97
N ALA A 36 -2.79 16.19 8.31
CA ALA A 36 -1.87 15.54 7.39
C ALA A 36 -2.41 14.19 6.88
N ASP A 37 -2.98 13.39 7.77
CA ASP A 37 -3.58 12.09 7.41
C ASP A 37 -4.82 12.29 6.53
N GLN A 38 -5.63 13.33 6.80
CA GLN A 38 -6.78 13.67 5.93
C GLN A 38 -6.32 14.05 4.51
N LYS A 39 -5.25 14.85 4.38
CA LYS A 39 -4.67 15.21 3.08
C LYS A 39 -4.13 13.97 2.35
N ALA A 40 -3.43 13.08 3.05
CA ALA A 40 -2.93 11.84 2.49
C ALA A 40 -4.09 10.94 2.02
N ILE A 41 -5.15 10.79 2.81
CA ILE A 41 -6.34 10.05 2.43
C ILE A 41 -6.98 10.63 1.16
N ALA A 42 -7.15 11.95 1.10
CA ALA A 42 -7.72 12.60 -0.08
C ALA A 42 -6.86 12.39 -1.35
N SER A 43 -5.53 12.50 -1.21
CA SER A 43 -4.59 12.24 -2.30
C SER A 43 -4.69 10.78 -2.78
N ALA A 44 -4.61 9.80 -1.87
CA ALA A 44 -4.75 8.38 -2.20
C ALA A 44 -6.09 8.07 -2.87
N MET A 45 -7.18 8.73 -2.44
CA MET A 45 -8.50 8.50 -3.01
C MET A 45 -8.65 9.01 -4.45
N SER A 46 -7.80 9.94 -4.89
CA SER A 46 -7.79 10.45 -6.27
C SER A 46 -7.20 9.47 -7.29
N ALA A 47 -6.47 8.45 -6.81
CA ALA A 47 -5.82 7.47 -7.66
C ALA A 47 -6.80 6.61 -8.47
N ALA A 48 -8.02 6.41 -8.00
CA ALA A 48 -8.96 5.41 -8.52
C ALA A 48 -10.41 5.93 -8.56
N PRO A 49 -11.35 5.23 -9.23
CA PRO A 49 -12.76 5.60 -9.20
C PRO A 49 -13.26 5.68 -7.76
N LYS A 50 -14.12 6.66 -7.46
CA LYS A 50 -14.59 6.95 -6.09
C LYS A 50 -15.08 5.71 -5.32
N LYS A 51 -15.77 4.78 -5.99
CA LYS A 51 -16.25 3.53 -5.36
C LYS A 51 -15.12 2.56 -5.00
N VAL A 52 -14.04 2.53 -5.78
CA VAL A 52 -12.86 1.71 -5.49
C VAL A 52 -12.10 2.33 -4.33
N SER A 53 -11.73 3.60 -4.42
CA SER A 53 -10.89 4.21 -3.38
C SER A 53 -11.59 4.37 -2.04
N ALA A 54 -12.91 4.60 -2.01
CA ALA A 54 -13.67 4.69 -0.75
C ALA A 54 -13.77 3.35 0.02
N ALA A 55 -13.56 2.22 -0.65
CA ALA A 55 -13.57 0.89 -0.01
C ALA A 55 -12.18 0.24 0.03
N ALA A 56 -11.14 0.94 -0.42
CA ALA A 56 -9.76 0.47 -0.42
C ALA A 56 -9.10 0.66 0.95
N THR A 57 -8.10 -0.17 1.25
CA THR A 57 -7.18 0.14 2.35
C THR A 57 -6.32 1.33 1.93
N ILE A 58 -6.18 2.34 2.77
CA ILE A 58 -5.31 3.48 2.50
C ILE A 58 -4.11 3.39 3.43
N VAL A 59 -2.93 3.40 2.84
CA VAL A 59 -1.65 3.38 3.55
C VAL A 59 -0.82 4.60 3.16
N ALA A 60 0.06 5.04 4.05
CA ALA A 60 1.04 6.07 3.78
C ALA A 60 2.39 5.69 4.39
N ILE A 61 3.48 6.15 3.80
CA ILE A 61 4.82 6.00 4.38
C ILE A 61 4.99 7.07 5.46
N GLY A 62 5.28 6.65 6.69
CA GLY A 62 5.59 7.53 7.81
C GLY A 62 6.96 8.18 7.66
N SER A 63 7.25 9.19 8.48
CA SER A 63 8.56 9.85 8.52
C SER A 63 9.70 8.92 8.92
N ASP A 64 9.40 7.78 9.53
CA ASP A 64 10.33 6.70 9.86
C ASP A 64 10.56 5.71 8.71
N GLY A 65 9.99 5.98 7.54
CA GLY A 65 10.07 5.12 6.36
C GLY A 65 9.15 3.89 6.41
N LYS A 66 8.32 3.74 7.45
CA LYS A 66 7.44 2.58 7.60
C LYS A 66 6.06 2.84 7.01
N MET A 67 5.46 1.81 6.41
CA MET A 67 4.07 1.88 6.01
C MET A 67 3.15 1.94 7.24
N ARG A 68 2.19 2.87 7.22
CA ARG A 68 1.15 3.06 8.22
C ARG A 68 -0.21 3.02 7.55
N THR A 69 -1.13 2.25 8.12
CA THR A 69 -2.52 2.22 7.65
C THR A 69 -3.28 3.45 8.17
N LEU A 70 -3.84 4.24 7.26
CA LEU A 70 -4.67 5.42 7.56
C LEU A 70 -6.16 5.08 7.56
N HIS A 71 -6.56 4.15 6.70
CA HIS A 71 -7.95 3.67 6.60
C HIS A 71 -7.93 2.19 6.22
N LYS A 72 -8.76 1.37 6.88
CA LYS A 72 -8.90 -0.05 6.55
C LYS A 72 -10.05 -0.23 5.57
N GLY A 73 -9.77 -0.83 4.42
CA GLY A 73 -10.78 -1.14 3.40
C GLY A 73 -11.26 -2.58 3.40
N SER A 74 -12.11 -2.88 2.42
CA SER A 74 -12.82 -4.16 2.28
C SER A 74 -12.88 -4.71 0.84
N ASN A 75 -12.39 -3.99 -0.17
CA ASN A 75 -12.52 -4.38 -1.58
C ASN A 75 -11.25 -5.00 -2.22
N GLY A 76 -10.22 -5.27 -1.42
CA GLY A 76 -8.97 -5.88 -1.90
C GLY A 76 -7.98 -4.93 -2.58
N PHE A 77 -8.30 -3.65 -2.70
CA PHE A 77 -7.36 -2.62 -3.16
C PHE A 77 -6.63 -1.95 -1.99
N THR A 78 -5.39 -1.54 -2.26
CA THR A 78 -4.57 -0.69 -1.39
C THR A 78 -4.20 0.57 -2.16
N CYS A 79 -4.64 1.74 -1.66
CA CYS A 79 -4.26 3.03 -2.24
C CYS A 79 -3.19 3.73 -1.41
N MET A 80 -2.29 4.43 -2.09
CA MET A 80 -1.21 5.23 -1.51
C MET A 80 -1.32 6.67 -1.99
N PRO A 81 -1.02 7.66 -1.13
CA PRO A 81 -0.98 9.06 -1.53
C PRO A 81 0.20 9.32 -2.46
N ASP A 82 0.13 10.50 -3.08
CA ASP A 82 1.23 11.14 -3.78
C ASP A 82 2.51 11.21 -2.92
N ASN A 83 3.64 10.92 -3.54
CA ASN A 83 4.96 11.08 -2.97
C ASN A 83 5.54 12.45 -3.37
N PRO A 84 5.68 13.40 -2.43
CA PRO A 84 6.10 14.77 -2.75
C PRO A 84 7.55 14.88 -3.24
N THR A 85 8.33 13.79 -3.24
CA THR A 85 9.68 13.78 -3.81
C THR A 85 9.70 13.54 -5.31
N THR A 86 8.56 13.16 -5.93
CA THR A 86 8.47 12.99 -7.38
C THR A 86 8.01 14.29 -8.06
N PRO A 87 8.38 14.53 -9.33
CA PRO A 87 8.08 15.79 -10.04
C PRO A 87 6.60 16.06 -10.38
N GLY A 88 5.69 15.13 -10.07
CA GLY A 88 4.27 15.25 -10.38
C GLY A 88 3.43 14.32 -9.51
N PRO A 89 2.10 14.45 -9.54
CA PRO A 89 1.24 13.63 -8.72
C PRO A 89 1.42 12.16 -9.08
N ASP A 90 1.63 11.26 -8.12
CA ASP A 90 1.69 9.81 -8.35
C ASP A 90 0.83 8.96 -7.40
N PRO A 91 -0.37 9.42 -6.96
CA PRO A 91 -1.22 8.59 -6.13
C PRO A 91 -1.67 7.36 -6.93
N MET A 92 -1.54 6.20 -6.32
CA MET A 92 -1.81 4.92 -6.96
C MET A 92 -2.73 4.05 -6.12
N CYS A 93 -3.53 3.22 -6.77
CA CYS A 93 -4.34 2.21 -6.09
C CYS A 93 -4.18 0.85 -6.74
N MET A 94 -3.66 -0.10 -5.97
CA MET A 94 -3.19 -1.40 -6.44
C MET A 94 -4.10 -2.49 -5.91
N ASP A 95 -4.39 -3.48 -6.73
CA ASP A 95 -4.83 -4.76 -6.18
C ASP A 95 -3.69 -5.46 -5.43
N LYS A 96 -3.99 -6.61 -4.82
CA LYS A 96 -3.00 -7.37 -4.05
C LYS A 96 -1.77 -7.77 -4.89
N ALA A 97 -1.95 -8.20 -6.12
CA ALA A 97 -0.83 -8.67 -6.96
C ALA A 97 0.03 -7.50 -7.43
N ALA A 98 -0.58 -6.36 -7.76
CA ALA A 98 0.13 -5.14 -8.09
C ALA A 98 0.91 -4.57 -6.90
N LEU A 99 0.37 -4.67 -5.69
CA LEU A 99 1.09 -4.27 -4.48
C LEU A 99 2.33 -5.16 -4.26
N GLU A 100 2.19 -6.48 -4.36
CA GLU A 100 3.34 -7.40 -4.25
C GLU A 100 4.40 -7.14 -5.33
N TRP A 101 3.97 -6.82 -6.56
CA TRP A 101 4.87 -6.43 -7.63
C TRP A 101 5.60 -5.12 -7.32
N ALA A 102 4.91 -4.11 -6.78
CA ALA A 102 5.51 -2.84 -6.40
C ALA A 102 6.51 -3.01 -5.25
N GLU A 103 6.19 -3.84 -4.25
CA GLU A 103 7.10 -4.21 -3.17
C GLU A 103 8.37 -4.91 -3.68
N ALA A 104 8.22 -5.80 -4.68
CA ALA A 104 9.37 -6.44 -5.32
C ALA A 104 10.25 -5.40 -6.04
N TRP A 105 9.66 -4.50 -6.82
CA TRP A 105 10.37 -3.41 -7.49
C TRP A 105 11.12 -2.50 -6.51
N MET A 106 10.44 -1.96 -5.49
CA MET A 106 11.06 -1.13 -4.45
C MET A 106 12.16 -1.88 -3.69
N GLY A 107 11.98 -3.17 -3.47
CA GLY A 107 12.94 -4.06 -2.81
C GLY A 107 14.08 -4.55 -3.69
N HIS A 108 14.18 -4.12 -4.96
CA HIS A 108 15.14 -4.62 -5.95
C HIS A 108 15.10 -6.15 -6.12
N LYS A 109 13.90 -6.75 -6.02
CA LYS A 109 13.65 -8.18 -6.17
C LYS A 109 12.88 -8.45 -7.45
N LYS A 110 13.12 -9.61 -8.06
CA LYS A 110 12.34 -10.05 -9.21
C LYS A 110 10.89 -10.36 -8.78
N PRO A 111 9.85 -9.74 -9.39
CA PRO A 111 8.47 -10.11 -9.13
C PRO A 111 8.15 -11.49 -9.73
N ILE A 112 7.07 -12.12 -9.24
CA ILE A 112 6.61 -13.41 -9.76
C ILE A 112 5.94 -13.18 -11.11
N ALA A 113 6.53 -13.71 -12.18
CA ALA A 113 5.93 -13.67 -13.52
C ALA A 113 4.64 -14.50 -13.58
N GLY A 114 3.67 -14.05 -14.37
CA GLY A 114 2.35 -14.66 -14.49
C GLY A 114 1.38 -14.29 -13.38
N LYS A 115 1.84 -13.67 -12.28
CA LYS A 115 0.96 -13.13 -11.24
C LYS A 115 0.51 -11.71 -11.62
N ILE A 116 -0.51 -11.66 -12.47
CA ILE A 116 -1.03 -10.41 -13.02
C ILE A 116 -1.65 -9.55 -11.92
N GLY A 117 -1.24 -8.29 -11.86
CA GLY A 117 -1.80 -7.26 -11.01
C GLY A 117 -2.34 -6.07 -11.80
N PHE A 118 -3.34 -5.41 -11.22
CA PHE A 118 -3.97 -4.22 -11.76
C PHE A 118 -3.72 -3.01 -10.85
N MET A 119 -3.41 -1.85 -11.46
CA MET A 119 -3.20 -0.60 -10.74
C MET A 119 -3.90 0.58 -11.42
N TYR A 120 -4.51 1.46 -10.62
CA TYR A 120 -5.02 2.76 -11.05
C TYR A 120 -4.04 3.89 -10.73
N MET A 121 -3.87 4.84 -11.66
CA MET A 121 -3.19 6.12 -11.47
C MET A 121 -3.99 7.25 -12.16
N LEU A 122 -5.23 7.46 -11.72
CA LEU A 122 -6.20 8.33 -12.39
C LEU A 122 -6.00 9.83 -12.15
N ALA A 123 -5.15 10.22 -11.19
CA ALA A 123 -4.68 11.60 -11.08
C ALA A 123 -3.70 11.98 -12.22
N GLY A 124 -3.26 10.99 -13.01
CA GLY A 124 -2.12 11.09 -13.92
C GLY A 124 -0.81 11.15 -13.14
N GLY A 125 0.29 11.41 -13.85
CA GLY A 125 1.57 11.63 -13.19
C GLY A 125 2.69 11.94 -14.15
N THR A 126 3.85 12.28 -13.60
CA THR A 126 5.10 12.18 -14.36
C THR A 126 5.59 10.75 -14.21
N ASP A 127 5.46 9.95 -15.25
CA ASP A 127 6.15 8.66 -15.24
C ASP A 127 7.63 8.98 -15.29
N ALA A 128 8.44 8.37 -14.41
CA ALA A 128 9.82 8.78 -14.22
C ALA A 128 10.65 8.64 -15.50
N SER A 129 11.45 7.58 -15.64
CA SER A 129 12.05 7.23 -16.92
C SER A 129 11.26 6.09 -17.54
N ASN A 130 10.94 6.16 -18.83
CA ASN A 130 10.31 5.03 -19.53
C ASN A 130 11.26 3.82 -19.68
N THR A 131 12.56 4.03 -19.52
CA THR A 131 13.60 3.01 -19.76
C THR A 131 14.35 2.59 -18.49
N ASP A 132 14.39 3.44 -17.46
CA ASP A 132 15.12 3.21 -16.21
C ASP A 132 14.16 3.18 -14.99
N PRO A 133 13.93 2.00 -14.39
CA PRO A 133 13.04 1.87 -13.23
C PRO A 133 13.54 2.56 -11.95
N TYR A 134 14.75 3.10 -11.94
CA TYR A 134 15.35 3.74 -10.76
C TYR A 134 15.76 5.20 -11.00
N ALA A 135 15.36 5.79 -12.13
CA ALA A 135 15.61 7.19 -12.41
C ALA A 135 14.90 8.10 -11.40
N GLN A 136 15.66 8.95 -10.72
CA GLN A 136 15.12 9.83 -9.67
C GLN A 136 14.71 11.22 -10.16
N LYS A 137 15.24 11.67 -11.31
CA LYS A 137 14.98 13.01 -11.85
C LYS A 137 15.04 13.02 -13.39
N PRO A 138 14.36 13.98 -14.04
CA PRO A 138 14.46 14.16 -15.49
C PRO A 138 15.90 14.46 -15.91
N THR A 139 16.33 13.83 -16.99
CA THR A 139 17.57 14.16 -17.72
C THR A 139 17.30 14.10 -19.21
N THR A 140 18.17 14.66 -20.03
CA THR A 140 18.00 14.65 -21.50
C THR A 140 18.00 13.24 -22.12
N GLY A 141 18.53 12.23 -21.41
CA GLY A 141 18.73 10.88 -21.94
C GLY A 141 17.91 9.78 -21.29
N ASN A 142 17.12 10.07 -20.25
CA ASN A 142 16.36 9.04 -19.54
C ASN A 142 14.88 8.97 -19.97
N HIS A 143 14.52 9.52 -21.11
CA HIS A 143 13.16 9.37 -21.67
C HIS A 143 12.07 9.67 -20.63
N TRP A 144 12.18 10.84 -20.01
CA TRP A 144 11.21 11.29 -19.03
C TRP A 144 9.89 11.59 -19.74
N ILE A 145 8.83 10.87 -19.37
CA ILE A 145 7.54 10.99 -20.04
C ILE A 145 6.45 11.44 -19.08
N LYS A 146 5.33 11.86 -19.64
CA LYS A 146 4.16 12.23 -18.88
C LYS A 146 2.98 11.49 -19.46
N THR A 147 2.38 10.64 -18.66
CA THR A 147 1.11 10.01 -18.98
C THR A 147 0.01 10.71 -18.21
N GLY A 148 -1.10 10.98 -18.91
CA GLY A 148 -2.32 11.44 -18.28
C GLY A 148 -2.90 10.38 -17.34
N PRO A 149 -4.17 10.51 -16.94
CA PRO A 149 -4.87 9.45 -16.22
C PRO A 149 -4.74 8.11 -16.96
N HIS A 150 -4.29 7.08 -16.26
CA HIS A 150 -4.05 5.77 -16.84
C HIS A 150 -4.26 4.66 -15.81
N VAL A 151 -4.27 3.42 -16.30
CA VAL A 151 -4.20 2.20 -15.51
C VAL A 151 -3.01 1.37 -15.96
N MET A 152 -2.55 0.45 -15.13
CA MET A 152 -1.43 -0.42 -15.44
C MET A 152 -1.76 -1.89 -15.24
N ILE A 153 -1.17 -2.73 -16.09
CA ILE A 153 -1.09 -4.17 -15.89
C ILE A 153 0.36 -4.54 -15.61
N VAL A 154 0.60 -5.19 -14.48
CA VAL A 154 1.92 -5.58 -13.99
C VAL A 154 1.99 -7.09 -13.77
N GLY A 155 3.21 -7.64 -13.66
CA GLY A 155 3.43 -9.05 -13.28
C GLY A 155 2.99 -10.10 -14.32
N ALA A 156 2.54 -9.70 -15.51
CA ALA A 156 2.26 -10.63 -16.60
C ALA A 156 3.55 -11.31 -17.15
N GLU A 157 3.38 -12.37 -17.91
CA GLU A 157 4.48 -13.02 -18.63
C GLU A 157 5.05 -12.12 -19.74
N PRO A 158 6.34 -12.24 -20.11
CA PRO A 158 6.94 -11.43 -21.18
C PRO A 158 6.15 -11.41 -22.49
N SER A 159 5.57 -12.55 -22.87
CA SER A 159 4.75 -12.70 -24.09
C SER A 159 3.49 -11.83 -24.08
N PHE A 160 2.96 -11.47 -22.90
CA PHE A 160 1.86 -10.50 -22.81
C PHE A 160 2.30 -9.12 -23.31
N TYR A 161 3.50 -8.68 -22.93
CA TYR A 161 4.03 -7.36 -23.28
C TYR A 161 4.55 -7.27 -24.71
N ASP A 162 4.91 -8.40 -25.33
CA ASP A 162 5.34 -8.45 -26.74
C ASP A 162 4.24 -8.02 -27.72
N MET A 163 2.99 -7.98 -27.28
CA MET A 163 1.84 -7.52 -28.08
C MET A 163 1.71 -5.99 -28.16
N TYR A 164 2.53 -5.24 -27.42
CA TYR A 164 2.42 -3.78 -27.29
C TYR A 164 3.74 -3.06 -27.68
N PRO A 165 3.67 -1.78 -28.09
CA PRO A 165 4.86 -1.00 -28.43
C PRO A 165 5.86 -0.86 -27.26
N LYS A 166 7.16 -0.96 -27.57
CA LYS A 166 8.28 -0.92 -26.59
C LYS A 166 9.27 0.22 -26.86
N HIS A 167 8.82 1.29 -27.53
CA HIS A 167 9.69 2.40 -27.90
C HIS A 167 10.16 3.15 -26.65
N ALA A 168 11.42 3.61 -26.65
CA ALA A 168 11.97 4.42 -25.56
C ALA A 168 11.17 5.72 -25.38
N GLN A 169 10.66 6.30 -26.47
CA GLN A 169 9.74 7.44 -26.50
C GLN A 169 8.39 7.00 -27.11
N PRO A 170 7.44 6.51 -26.30
CA PRO A 170 6.14 6.06 -26.79
C PRO A 170 5.18 7.24 -26.99
N ASP A 171 4.12 7.01 -27.77
CA ASP A 171 2.93 7.87 -27.74
C ASP A 171 2.12 7.56 -26.47
N THR A 172 2.11 8.50 -25.52
CA THR A 172 1.44 8.33 -24.22
C THR A 172 -0.07 8.51 -24.27
N ALA A 173 -0.66 8.67 -25.47
CA ALA A 173 -2.11 8.64 -25.69
C ALA A 173 -2.64 7.23 -26.04
N VAL A 174 -1.76 6.25 -26.26
CA VAL A 174 -2.12 4.85 -26.58
C VAL A 174 -1.41 3.87 -25.64
N PRO A 175 -1.84 2.60 -25.56
CA PRO A 175 -1.16 1.61 -24.71
C PRO A 175 0.29 1.36 -25.13
N TYR A 176 1.20 1.31 -24.17
CA TYR A 176 2.63 1.06 -24.39
C TYR A 176 3.29 0.35 -23.21
N VAL A 177 4.43 -0.29 -23.45
CA VAL A 177 5.22 -0.95 -22.39
C VAL A 177 6.24 0.02 -21.83
N MET A 178 6.18 0.22 -20.52
CA MET A 178 7.22 0.89 -19.76
C MET A 178 8.24 -0.13 -19.23
N TRP A 179 9.50 0.31 -19.13
CA TRP A 179 10.67 -0.49 -18.73
C TRP A 179 10.85 -1.80 -19.52
N PRO A 180 10.75 -1.76 -20.86
CA PRO A 180 10.85 -2.97 -21.68
C PRO A 180 12.18 -3.70 -21.45
N GLY A 181 12.12 -5.02 -21.38
CA GLY A 181 13.29 -5.88 -21.16
C GLY A 181 13.73 -6.02 -19.69
N THR A 182 13.13 -5.26 -18.77
CA THR A 182 13.34 -5.44 -17.32
C THR A 182 12.36 -6.45 -16.72
N PRO A 183 12.66 -7.03 -15.54
CA PRO A 183 11.68 -7.81 -14.78
C PRO A 183 10.44 -7.02 -14.32
N TYR A 184 10.50 -5.68 -14.42
CA TYR A 184 9.46 -4.74 -14.01
C TYR A 184 8.75 -4.12 -15.23
N GLN A 185 8.89 -4.71 -16.41
CA GLN A 185 8.11 -4.21 -17.54
C GLN A 185 6.61 -4.28 -17.21
N HIS A 186 5.87 -3.24 -17.59
CA HIS A 186 4.45 -3.15 -17.33
C HIS A 186 3.75 -2.40 -18.46
N LEU A 187 2.47 -2.71 -18.65
CA LEU A 187 1.65 -2.08 -19.66
C LEU A 187 1.01 -0.83 -19.08
N MET A 188 1.26 0.32 -19.69
CA MET A 188 0.60 1.59 -19.43
C MET A 188 -0.62 1.70 -20.35
N ILE A 189 -1.80 2.02 -19.78
CA ILE A 189 -3.06 2.12 -20.52
C ILE A 189 -3.70 3.48 -20.23
N PRO A 190 -3.48 4.49 -21.08
CA PRO A 190 -4.17 5.79 -20.98
C PRO A 190 -5.69 5.63 -21.06
N VAL A 191 -6.44 6.43 -20.29
CA VAL A 191 -7.91 6.34 -20.22
C VAL A 191 -8.65 7.59 -20.71
N LYS A 192 -7.96 8.50 -21.39
CA LYS A 192 -8.51 9.74 -21.96
C LYS A 192 -7.92 10.03 -23.33
#